data_AF-A0A8S9L6S9-F1
#
_entry.id   AF-A0A8S9L6S9-F1
#
_cell.length_a   1.000
_cell.length_b   1.000
_cell.length_c   1.000
_cell.angle_alpha   90.00
_cell.angle_beta   90.00
_cell.angle_gamma   90.00
#
_symmetry.space_group_name_H-M   'P 1'
#
loop_
_entity.id
_entity.type
_entity.pdbx_description
1 polymer ?
#
loop_
_entity_poly.entity_id
_entity_poly.type
_entity_poly.pdbx_seq_one_letter_code
_entity_poly.pdbx_strand_id
1 'polypeptide(L)'
;MPNNQNKQSCSFGLVMSVVFYIGSVCGIAVMYYFYVASTACALNIFFISLTVLLLIVMMVMSLHSKVKSSLMSSGIMASYIVFLCWSAIRSEPSHTKCNAHTQNGHTDWITVLSFLIAIGAIVMATFSTGIDSESFSFQFRKDEAKEEDGIPYSYGFFHLVFSLGAMYFAMLFISWNLEHSAPKWSMDVGWTSTWVKIVNEWFAAGIYRKLKRVT
;
A
#
# COMPACT_ATOMS: atom_id res chain seq x y z
N MET A 1 -27.21 -20.18 -25.78
CA MET A 1 -26.17 -20.88 -24.97
C MET A 1 -25.39 -19.89 -24.05
N PRO A 2 -26.02 -19.28 -23.02
CA PRO A 2 -25.32 -18.38 -22.08
C PRO A 2 -24.73 -19.08 -20.83
N ASN A 3 -25.05 -20.36 -20.58
CA ASN A 3 -24.71 -21.04 -19.32
C ASN A 3 -23.20 -21.36 -19.17
N ASN A 4 -22.50 -21.69 -20.26
CA ASN A 4 -21.08 -22.07 -20.18
C ASN A 4 -20.14 -20.88 -19.96
N GLN A 5 -20.46 -19.70 -20.50
CA GLN A 5 -19.62 -18.51 -20.29
C GLN A 5 -19.71 -17.96 -18.86
N ASN A 6 -20.90 -17.98 -18.26
CA ASN A 6 -21.09 -17.54 -16.88
C ASN A 6 -20.38 -18.50 -15.89
N LYS A 7 -20.39 -19.81 -16.18
CA LYS A 7 -19.69 -20.83 -15.39
C LYS A 7 -18.16 -20.71 -15.50
N GLN A 8 -17.63 -20.43 -16.70
CA GLN A 8 -16.19 -20.16 -16.89
C GLN A 8 -15.75 -18.86 -16.20
N SER A 9 -16.52 -17.78 -16.30
CA SER A 9 -16.19 -16.51 -15.65
C SER A 9 -16.22 -16.61 -14.12
N CYS A 10 -17.19 -17.35 -13.55
CA CYS A 10 -17.26 -17.60 -12.12
C CYS A 10 -16.11 -18.50 -11.64
N SER A 11 -15.77 -19.55 -12.40
CA SER A 11 -14.63 -20.42 -12.10
C SER A 11 -13.30 -19.67 -12.13
N PHE A 12 -13.10 -18.77 -13.10
CA PHE A 12 -11.88 -17.97 -13.19
C PHE A 12 -11.72 -17.02 -12.00
N GLY A 13 -12.78 -16.31 -11.60
CA GLY A 13 -12.75 -15.40 -10.45
C GLY A 13 -12.43 -16.12 -9.12
N LEU A 14 -12.94 -17.34 -8.94
CA LEU A 14 -12.63 -18.16 -7.76
C LEU A 14 -11.16 -18.62 -7.76
N VAL A 15 -10.65 -19.10 -8.91
CA VAL A 15 -9.25 -19.52 -9.03
C VAL A 15 -8.31 -18.35 -8.73
N MET A 16 -8.56 -17.17 -9.30
CA MET A 16 -7.75 -15.98 -9.05
C MET A 16 -7.77 -15.58 -7.58
N SER A 17 -8.94 -15.62 -6.92
CA SER A 17 -9.05 -15.32 -5.49
C SER A 17 -8.24 -16.30 -4.64
N VAL A 18 -8.27 -17.60 -4.95
CA VAL A 18 -7.50 -18.62 -4.22
C VAL A 18 -6.00 -18.37 -4.38
N VAL A 19 -5.54 -18.03 -5.59
CA VAL A 19 -4.13 -17.69 -5.85
C VAL A 19 -3.68 -16.50 -5.01
N PHE A 20 -4.47 -15.42 -4.92
CA PHE A 20 -4.13 -14.26 -4.08
C PHE A 20 -4.10 -14.60 -2.58
N TYR A 21 -5.00 -15.46 -2.10
CA TYR A 21 -4.96 -15.90 -0.70
C TYR A 21 -3.75 -16.78 -0.39
N ILE A 22 -3.44 -17.74 -1.26
CA ILE A 22 -2.24 -18.57 -1.11
C ILE A 22 -0.99 -17.70 -1.16
N GLY A 23 -0.91 -16.76 -2.11
CA GLY A 23 0.19 -15.81 -2.24
C GLY A 23 0.39 -14.96 -0.98
N SER A 24 -0.69 -14.45 -0.37
CA SER A 24 -0.59 -13.66 0.86
C SER A 24 -0.12 -14.49 2.06
N VAL A 25 -0.61 -15.72 2.22
CA VAL A 25 -0.14 -16.64 3.28
C VAL A 25 1.32 -17.05 3.08
N CYS A 26 1.72 -17.39 1.86
CA CYS A 26 3.12 -17.68 1.51
C CYS A 26 4.01 -16.48 1.77
N GLY A 27 3.56 -15.27 1.41
CA GLY A 27 4.25 -14.02 1.68
C GLY A 27 4.56 -13.88 3.17
N ILE A 28 3.56 -14.02 4.04
CA ILE A 28 3.72 -13.96 5.51
C ILE A 28 4.72 -15.00 6.01
N ALA A 29 4.63 -16.25 5.55
CA ALA A 29 5.53 -17.32 5.95
C ALA A 29 6.99 -17.01 5.60
N VAL A 30 7.21 -16.48 4.39
CA VAL A 30 8.51 -16.00 3.93
C VAL A 30 9.00 -14.84 4.81
N MET A 31 8.14 -13.86 5.14
CA MET A 31 8.55 -12.76 6.02
C MET A 31 8.94 -13.25 7.41
N TYR A 32 8.17 -14.19 7.96
CA TYR A 32 8.44 -14.76 9.28
C TYR A 32 9.79 -15.49 9.27
N TYR A 33 10.07 -16.30 8.25
CA TYR A 33 11.34 -17.00 8.14
C TYR A 33 12.54 -16.06 8.04
N PHE A 34 12.47 -15.03 7.18
CA PHE A 34 13.62 -14.14 6.92
C PHE A 34 13.85 -13.07 7.98
N TYR A 35 12.81 -12.58 8.67
CA TYR A 35 12.92 -11.42 9.56
C TYR A 35 12.64 -11.72 11.04
N VAL A 36 12.14 -12.92 11.39
CA VAL A 36 11.85 -13.35 12.77
C VAL A 36 12.85 -14.42 13.27
N ALA A 37 13.94 -14.66 12.54
CA ALA A 37 14.94 -15.68 12.88
C ALA A 37 15.67 -15.47 14.23
N SER A 38 15.52 -14.30 14.88
CA SER A 38 16.04 -14.04 16.22
C SER A 38 15.06 -13.25 17.09
N THR A 39 15.01 -13.55 18.40
CA THR A 39 14.17 -12.84 19.38
C THR A 39 14.62 -11.41 19.65
N ALA A 40 15.75 -10.98 19.10
CA ALA A 40 16.23 -9.60 19.15
C ALA A 40 15.38 -8.62 18.32
N CYS A 41 14.47 -9.13 17.48
CA CYS A 41 13.72 -8.37 16.48
C CYS A 41 12.26 -8.16 16.88
N ALA A 42 12.03 -7.69 18.11
CA ALA A 42 10.69 -7.51 18.68
C ALA A 42 9.77 -6.62 17.81
N LEU A 43 10.35 -5.63 17.13
CA LEU A 43 9.60 -4.66 16.32
C LEU A 43 9.08 -5.29 15.02
N ASN A 44 9.89 -6.10 14.32
CA ASN A 44 9.45 -6.84 13.13
C ASN A 44 8.41 -7.90 13.49
N ILE A 45 8.57 -8.57 14.64
CA ILE A 45 7.57 -9.50 15.17
C ILE A 45 6.24 -8.79 15.40
N PHE A 46 6.26 -7.60 16.02
CA PHE A 46 5.07 -6.79 16.25
C PHE A 46 4.36 -6.43 14.94
N PHE A 47 5.08 -5.89 13.95
CA PHE A 47 4.49 -5.54 12.65
C PHE A 47 3.87 -6.73 11.93
N ILE A 48 4.59 -7.85 11.83
CA ILE A 48 4.07 -9.06 11.17
C ILE A 48 2.82 -9.58 11.90
N SER A 49 2.84 -9.60 13.24
CA SER A 49 1.69 -10.06 14.04
C SER A 49 0.46 -9.17 13.84
N LEU A 50 0.65 -7.86 13.72
CA LEU A 50 -0.41 -6.89 13.47
C LEU A 50 -1.01 -7.07 12.07
N THR A 51 -0.17 -7.27 11.05
CA THR A 51 -0.61 -7.57 9.69
C THR A 51 -1.42 -8.87 9.64
N VAL A 52 -0.98 -9.93 10.34
CA VAL A 52 -1.75 -11.19 10.45
C VAL A 52 -3.12 -10.95 11.11
N LEU A 53 -3.17 -10.17 12.19
CA LEU A 53 -4.42 -9.81 12.84
C LEU A 53 -5.36 -9.06 11.89
N LEU A 54 -4.86 -8.08 11.13
CA LEU A 54 -5.65 -7.35 10.14
C LEU A 54 -6.21 -8.29 9.07
N LEU A 55 -5.42 -9.25 8.57
CA LEU A 55 -5.89 -10.23 7.60
C LEU A 55 -6.99 -11.14 8.15
N ILE A 56 -6.87 -11.60 9.39
CA ILE A 56 -7.91 -12.40 10.05
C ILE A 56 -9.21 -11.59 10.13
N VAL A 57 -9.14 -10.33 10.56
CA VAL A 57 -10.31 -9.43 10.61
C VAL A 57 -10.96 -9.29 9.23
N MET A 58 -10.16 -9.11 8.19
CA MET A 58 -10.64 -8.95 6.80
C MET A 58 -11.27 -10.24 6.26
N MET A 59 -10.72 -11.39 6.61
CA MET A 59 -11.27 -12.71 6.27
C MET A 59 -12.61 -12.95 6.97
N VAL A 60 -12.71 -12.69 8.28
CA VAL A 60 -13.95 -12.82 9.05
C VAL A 60 -15.05 -11.91 8.50
N MET A 61 -14.71 -10.67 8.16
CA MET A 61 -15.66 -9.74 7.55
C MET A 61 -16.15 -10.20 6.17
N SER A 62 -15.30 -10.84 5.38
CA SER A 62 -15.66 -11.34 4.06
C SER A 62 -16.54 -12.59 4.11
N LEU A 63 -16.47 -13.36 5.20
CA LEU A 63 -17.32 -14.52 5.46
C LEU A 63 -18.67 -14.15 6.10
N HIS A 64 -18.80 -12.93 6.64
CA HIS A 64 -20.06 -12.47 7.23
C HIS A 64 -21.11 -12.27 6.12
N SER A 65 -21.97 -13.27 5.98
CA SER A 65 -22.99 -13.48 4.92
C SER A 65 -23.97 -12.32 4.66
N LYS A 66 -23.88 -11.19 5.38
CA LYS A 66 -24.71 -10.01 5.11
C LYS A 66 -24.22 -9.12 3.96
N VAL A 67 -23.00 -9.28 3.47
CA VAL A 67 -22.44 -8.43 2.41
C VAL A 67 -22.27 -9.25 1.14
N LYS A 68 -22.93 -8.87 0.03
CA LYS A 68 -22.71 -9.47 -1.30
C LYS A 68 -21.34 -9.04 -1.83
N SER A 69 -20.30 -9.67 -1.31
CA SER A 69 -18.91 -9.28 -1.57
C SER A 69 -18.24 -10.25 -2.53
N SER A 70 -17.60 -9.72 -3.58
CA SER A 70 -16.73 -10.53 -4.44
C SER A 70 -15.47 -10.94 -3.67
N LEU A 71 -15.23 -12.25 -3.54
CA LEU A 71 -14.06 -12.81 -2.85
C LEU A 71 -12.73 -12.26 -3.40
N MET A 72 -12.70 -11.97 -4.70
CA MET A 72 -11.54 -11.44 -5.41
C MET A 72 -11.04 -10.11 -4.83
N SER A 73 -11.95 -9.20 -4.43
CA SER A 73 -11.57 -7.90 -3.85
C SER A 73 -10.85 -8.06 -2.50
N SER A 74 -11.27 -9.05 -1.69
CA SER A 74 -10.61 -9.31 -0.40
C SER A 74 -9.23 -9.94 -0.57
N GLY A 75 -9.05 -10.83 -1.56
CA GLY A 75 -7.74 -11.45 -1.85
C GLY A 75 -6.70 -10.44 -2.36
N ILE A 76 -7.10 -9.53 -3.24
CA ILE A 76 -6.23 -8.44 -3.73
C ILE A 76 -5.81 -7.54 -2.57
N MET A 77 -6.76 -7.16 -1.70
CA MET A 77 -6.47 -6.32 -0.54
C MET A 77 -5.57 -7.03 0.49
N ALA A 78 -5.77 -8.33 0.72
CA ALA A 78 -4.92 -9.13 1.58
C ALA A 78 -3.47 -9.17 1.08
N SER A 79 -3.30 -9.37 -0.23
CA SER A 79 -1.98 -9.36 -0.88
C SER A 79 -1.31 -7.99 -0.76
N TYR A 80 -2.09 -6.90 -0.91
CA TYR A 80 -1.59 -5.53 -0.77
C TYR A 80 -1.11 -5.23 0.66
N ILE A 81 -1.86 -5.64 1.68
CA ILE A 81 -1.49 -5.48 3.08
C ILE A 81 -0.17 -6.22 3.39
N VAL A 82 -0.02 -7.46 2.93
CA VAL A 82 1.24 -8.22 3.07
C VAL A 82 2.40 -7.52 2.36
N PHE A 83 2.16 -6.97 1.17
CA PHE A 83 3.18 -6.22 0.44
C PHE A 83 3.60 -4.93 1.17
N LEU A 84 2.66 -4.19 1.77
CA LEU A 84 2.97 -3.00 2.56
C LEU A 84 3.81 -3.34 3.78
N CYS A 85 3.46 -4.41 4.50
CA CYS A 85 4.25 -4.90 5.64
C CYS A 85 5.68 -5.31 5.20
N TRP A 86 5.81 -6.05 4.09
CA TRP A 86 7.11 -6.41 3.52
C TRP A 86 7.95 -5.17 3.16
N SER A 87 7.32 -4.18 2.54
CA SER A 87 7.95 -2.92 2.17
C SER A 87 8.37 -2.09 3.37
N ALA A 88 7.59 -2.12 4.47
CA ALA A 88 7.92 -1.45 5.72
C ALA A 88 9.14 -2.08 6.39
N ILE A 89 9.18 -3.41 6.51
CA ILE A 89 10.32 -4.11 7.14
C ILE A 89 11.62 -3.91 6.33
N ARG A 90 11.54 -3.88 4.99
CA ARG A 90 12.72 -3.58 4.17
C ARG A 90 13.22 -2.14 4.27
N SER A 91 12.41 -1.23 4.81
CA SER A 91 12.83 0.14 5.11
C SER A 91 13.50 0.29 6.47
N GLU A 92 13.63 -0.79 7.25
CA GLU A 92 14.34 -0.75 8.54
C GLU A 92 15.83 -0.40 8.34
N PRO A 93 16.39 0.57 9.08
CA PRO A 93 17.79 0.93 8.96
C PRO A 93 18.72 -0.17 9.51
N SER A 94 19.88 -0.35 8.85
CA SER A 94 20.83 -1.46 9.04
C SER A 94 21.56 -1.53 10.39
N HIS A 95 21.22 -0.67 11.36
CA HIS A 95 21.87 -0.67 12.68
C HIS A 95 21.36 -1.79 13.60
N THR A 96 20.22 -2.41 13.27
CA THR A 96 19.63 -3.53 14.00
C THR A 96 19.75 -4.80 13.15
N LYS A 97 20.56 -5.77 13.57
CA LYS A 97 20.82 -7.00 12.79
C LYS A 97 19.66 -7.99 12.89
N CYS A 98 18.55 -7.67 12.23
CA CYS A 98 17.37 -8.52 12.14
C CYS A 98 17.30 -9.35 10.85
N ASN A 99 18.09 -9.00 9.84
CA ASN A 99 18.35 -9.83 8.65
C ASN A 99 19.75 -9.53 8.08
N ALA A 100 20.40 -10.55 7.52
CA ALA A 100 21.56 -10.42 6.67
C ALA A 100 21.12 -9.99 5.26
N HIS A 101 21.05 -8.68 5.02
CA HIS A 101 20.97 -8.18 3.65
C HIS A 101 22.26 -8.59 2.93
N THR A 102 22.20 -9.68 2.16
CA THR A 102 23.33 -10.06 1.30
C THR A 102 23.38 -9.03 0.17
N GLN A 103 24.32 -8.09 0.30
CA GLN A 103 24.66 -7.06 -0.69
C GLN A 103 25.18 -7.73 -1.96
N ASN A 104 24.29 -8.26 -2.80
CA ASN A 104 24.61 -8.75 -4.13
C ASN A 104 24.28 -7.62 -5.13
N GLY A 105 25.25 -7.15 -5.91
CA GLY A 105 25.11 -6.00 -6.82
C GLY A 105 24.03 -6.11 -7.91
N HIS A 106 23.35 -7.25 -8.04
CA HIS A 106 22.16 -7.39 -8.90
C HIS A 106 20.88 -6.78 -8.26
N THR A 107 20.87 -6.62 -6.94
CA THR A 107 19.72 -6.08 -6.19
C THR A 107 19.57 -4.57 -6.40
N ASP A 108 20.66 -3.87 -6.70
CA ASP A 108 20.70 -2.40 -6.85
C ASP A 108 19.88 -1.92 -8.06
N TRP A 109 19.99 -2.59 -9.21
CA TRP A 109 19.20 -2.28 -10.41
C TRP A 109 17.69 -2.50 -10.21
N ILE A 110 17.32 -3.50 -9.42
CA ILE A 110 15.92 -3.78 -9.09
C ILE A 110 15.35 -2.66 -8.22
N THR A 111 16.15 -2.14 -7.26
CA THR A 111 15.76 -0.99 -6.43
C THR A 111 15.54 0.26 -7.29
N VAL A 112 16.47 0.57 -8.21
CA VAL A 112 16.33 1.71 -9.13
C VAL A 112 15.10 1.57 -10.03
N LEU A 113 14.87 0.38 -10.60
CA LEU A 113 13.70 0.12 -11.44
C LEU A 113 12.39 0.29 -10.63
N SER A 114 12.34 -0.24 -9.41
CA SER A 114 11.17 -0.11 -8.54
C SER A 114 10.89 1.33 -8.12
N PHE A 115 11.95 2.14 -7.95
CA PHE A 115 11.82 3.57 -7.69
C PHE A 115 11.22 4.33 -8.87
N LEU A 116 11.66 4.07 -10.10
CA LEU A 116 11.09 4.70 -11.31
C LEU A 116 9.60 4.36 -11.49
N ILE A 117 9.22 3.10 -11.22
CA ILE A 117 7.82 2.67 -11.27
C ILE A 117 7.01 3.37 -10.18
N ALA A 118 7.54 3.48 -8.97
CA ALA A 118 6.89 4.21 -7.88
C ALA A 118 6.68 5.68 -8.23
N ILE A 119 7.65 6.32 -8.90
CA ILE A 119 7.48 7.70 -9.40
C ILE A 119 6.34 7.78 -10.40
N GLY A 120 6.33 6.91 -11.41
CA GLY A 120 5.27 6.89 -12.40
C GLY A 120 3.89 6.73 -11.76
N ALA A 121 3.77 5.82 -10.79
CA ALA A 121 2.52 5.57 -10.07
C ALA A 121 2.05 6.77 -9.24
N ILE A 122 2.95 7.42 -8.49
CA ILE A 122 2.61 8.60 -7.69
C ILE A 122 2.21 9.77 -8.59
N VAL A 123 2.97 10.04 -9.67
CA VAL A 123 2.63 11.09 -10.63
C VAL A 123 1.25 10.84 -11.22
N MET A 124 0.98 9.63 -11.70
CA MET A 124 -0.34 9.25 -12.23
C MET A 124 -1.44 9.44 -11.18
N ALA A 125 -1.23 9.00 -9.94
CA ALA A 125 -2.20 9.17 -8.87
C ALA A 125 -2.47 10.64 -8.54
N THR A 126 -1.44 11.48 -8.47
CA THR A 126 -1.55 12.94 -8.25
C THR A 126 -2.33 13.60 -9.39
N PHE A 127 -2.02 13.28 -10.65
CA PHE A 127 -2.73 13.81 -11.81
C PHE A 127 -4.19 13.34 -11.85
N SER A 128 -4.46 12.06 -11.65
CA SER A 128 -5.82 11.53 -11.61
C SER A 128 -6.64 12.15 -10.48
N THR A 129 -6.07 12.29 -9.28
CA THR A 129 -6.76 12.91 -8.13
C THR A 129 -7.02 14.40 -8.35
N GLY A 130 -6.08 15.10 -8.99
CA GLY A 130 -6.24 16.51 -9.36
C GLY A 130 -7.36 16.73 -10.38
N ILE A 131 -7.49 15.83 -11.35
CA ILE A 131 -8.49 15.90 -12.42
C ILE A 131 -9.87 15.42 -11.95
N ASP A 132 -9.95 14.40 -11.09
CA ASP A 132 -11.22 13.86 -10.54
C ASP A 132 -11.81 14.69 -9.38
N SER A 133 -11.28 15.90 -9.17
CA SER A 133 -11.61 16.72 -8.00
C SER A 133 -13.07 17.17 -7.90
N GLU A 134 -13.93 16.95 -8.90
CA GLU A 134 -15.37 17.18 -8.79
C GLU A 134 -16.00 16.41 -7.61
N SER A 135 -15.53 15.19 -7.33
CA SER A 135 -16.07 14.34 -6.25
C SER A 135 -15.64 14.81 -4.86
N PHE A 136 -14.39 15.29 -4.71
CA PHE A 136 -13.82 15.77 -3.44
C PHE A 136 -14.20 17.23 -3.17
N SER A 137 -14.29 18.05 -4.22
CA SER A 137 -14.74 19.44 -4.18
C SER A 137 -16.17 19.55 -3.64
N PHE A 138 -17.09 18.67 -4.06
CA PHE A 138 -18.48 18.70 -3.59
C PHE A 138 -18.60 18.53 -2.07
N GLN A 139 -17.69 17.78 -1.43
CA GLN A 139 -17.71 17.55 0.02
C GLN A 139 -17.09 18.71 0.82
N PHE A 140 -16.12 19.44 0.28
CA PHE A 140 -15.53 20.64 0.90
C PHE A 140 -16.27 21.95 0.55
N ARG A 141 -16.96 22.00 -0.60
CA ARG A 141 -17.67 23.20 -1.10
C ARG A 141 -19.01 23.47 -0.40
N LYS A 142 -19.43 22.62 0.55
CA LYS A 142 -20.66 22.89 1.30
C LYS A 142 -20.56 24.10 2.23
N ASP A 143 -19.34 24.57 2.54
CA ASP A 143 -19.14 25.66 3.51
C ASP A 143 -18.62 26.99 2.91
N GLU A 144 -18.11 27.06 1.67
CA GLU A 144 -17.64 28.34 1.11
C GLU A 144 -18.18 28.65 -0.30
N ALA A 145 -18.71 29.86 -0.42
CA ALA A 145 -19.53 30.33 -1.53
C ALA A 145 -18.72 30.83 -2.74
N LYS A 146 -19.24 30.46 -3.93
CA LYS A 146 -19.25 31.16 -5.25
C LYS A 146 -17.95 31.39 -6.05
N GLU A 147 -18.16 31.18 -7.36
CA GLU A 147 -17.50 31.71 -8.57
C GLU A 147 -16.07 31.25 -8.92
N GLU A 148 -15.94 30.46 -10.00
CA GLU A 148 -15.45 30.92 -11.33
C GLU A 148 -15.30 29.72 -12.30
N ASP A 149 -15.76 29.95 -13.54
CA ASP A 149 -15.50 29.29 -14.83
C ASP A 149 -15.58 27.76 -15.02
N GLY A 150 -16.09 27.37 -16.21
CA GLY A 150 -16.49 26.02 -16.62
C GLY A 150 -15.37 24.98 -16.77
N ILE A 151 -14.50 24.86 -15.77
CA ILE A 151 -13.41 23.90 -15.69
C ILE A 151 -13.72 22.93 -14.53
N PRO A 152 -13.72 21.60 -14.76
CA PRO A 152 -14.20 20.60 -13.79
C PRO A 152 -13.26 20.37 -12.58
N TYR A 153 -12.37 21.30 -12.25
CA TYR A 153 -11.47 21.16 -11.10
C TYR A 153 -11.12 22.50 -10.44
N SER A 154 -10.88 22.46 -9.13
CA SER A 154 -10.43 23.65 -8.39
C SER A 154 -8.91 23.84 -8.53
N TYR A 155 -8.50 24.99 -9.06
CA TYR A 155 -7.08 25.35 -9.23
C TYR A 155 -6.29 25.29 -7.91
N GLY A 156 -6.84 25.80 -6.81
CA GLY A 156 -6.18 25.78 -5.49
C GLY A 156 -5.96 24.37 -4.95
N PHE A 157 -6.96 23.48 -5.09
CA PHE A 157 -6.85 22.09 -4.67
C PHE A 157 -5.82 21.32 -5.52
N PHE A 158 -5.83 21.55 -6.83
CA PHE A 158 -4.85 20.96 -7.75
C PHE A 158 -3.41 21.31 -7.35
N HIS A 159 -3.11 22.59 -7.10
CA HIS A 159 -1.77 23.02 -6.68
C HIS A 159 -1.37 22.49 -5.30
N LEU A 160 -2.32 22.35 -4.37
CA LEU A 160 -2.08 21.75 -3.07
C LEU A 160 -1.64 20.29 -3.22
N VAL A 161 -2.41 19.48 -3.95
CA VAL A 161 -2.12 18.06 -4.18
C VAL A 161 -0.78 17.89 -4.92
N PHE A 162 -0.51 18.73 -5.92
CA PHE A 162 0.76 18.75 -6.64
C PHE A 162 1.95 19.09 -5.72
N SER A 163 1.81 20.09 -4.85
CA SER A 163 2.86 20.50 -3.91
C SER A 163 3.16 19.43 -2.86
N LEU A 164 2.13 18.75 -2.33
CA LEU A 164 2.28 17.64 -1.40
C LEU A 164 2.96 16.44 -2.06
N GLY A 165 2.60 16.15 -3.33
CA GLY A 165 3.27 15.13 -4.13
C GLY A 165 4.75 15.45 -4.30
N ALA A 166 5.09 16.67 -4.72
CA ALA A 166 6.48 17.13 -4.90
C ALA A 166 7.30 17.07 -3.60
N MET A 167 6.71 17.46 -2.46
CA MET A 167 7.34 17.37 -1.15
C MET A 167 7.62 15.90 -0.76
N TYR A 168 6.65 15.01 -0.95
CA TYR A 168 6.84 13.57 -0.70
C TYR A 168 7.95 12.99 -1.58
N PHE A 169 8.01 13.37 -2.86
CA PHE A 169 9.10 12.98 -3.76
C PHE A 169 10.47 13.43 -3.28
N ALA A 170 10.60 14.67 -2.79
CA ALA A 170 11.86 15.16 -2.25
C ALA A 170 12.31 14.34 -1.03
N MET A 171 11.37 13.96 -0.15
CA MET A 171 11.65 13.14 1.03
C MET A 171 12.13 11.71 0.68
N LEU A 172 11.57 11.10 -0.37
CA LEU A 172 12.04 9.80 -0.88
C LEU A 172 13.51 9.86 -1.32
N PHE A 173 13.91 10.95 -2.00
CA PHE A 173 15.27 11.11 -2.52
C PHE A 173 16.33 11.22 -1.42
N ILE A 174 16.01 11.92 -0.33
CA ILE A 174 16.91 12.05 0.83
C ILE A 174 16.79 10.87 1.81
N SER A 175 16.02 9.84 1.48
CA SER A 175 15.78 8.66 2.33
C SER A 175 15.26 8.99 3.72
N TRP A 176 14.48 10.08 3.82
CA TRP A 176 13.94 10.57 5.09
C TRP A 176 14.98 10.81 6.19
N ASN A 177 16.26 11.00 5.83
CA ASN A 177 17.36 11.20 6.76
C ASN A 177 18.06 12.54 6.49
N LEU A 178 17.99 13.44 7.47
CA LEU A 178 18.58 14.78 7.38
C LEU A 178 20.01 14.85 7.97
N GLU A 179 20.43 13.83 8.74
CA GLU A 179 21.68 13.90 9.54
C GLU A 179 22.82 13.03 9.00
N HIS A 180 22.54 11.95 8.27
CA HIS A 180 23.56 11.04 7.76
C HIS A 180 23.37 10.75 6.27
N SER A 181 24.41 11.00 5.48
CA SER A 181 24.46 10.63 4.06
C SER A 181 24.21 9.14 3.92
N ALA A 182 23.10 8.76 3.30
CA ALA A 182 22.77 7.37 3.05
C ALA A 182 23.90 6.69 2.26
N PRO A 183 24.27 5.44 2.57
CA PRO A 183 25.18 4.68 1.73
C PRO A 183 24.64 4.67 0.29
N LYS A 184 25.56 4.80 -0.67
CA LYS A 184 25.29 4.91 -2.10
C LYS A 184 24.21 3.88 -2.52
N TRP A 185 23.08 4.36 -3.04
CA TRP A 185 21.93 3.58 -3.54
C TRP A 185 20.91 3.03 -2.53
N SER A 186 20.96 3.45 -1.27
CA SER A 186 19.94 3.10 -0.27
C SER A 186 18.78 4.10 -0.26
N MET A 187 17.80 3.92 -1.14
CA MET A 187 16.59 4.76 -1.23
C MET A 187 15.48 4.17 -0.34
N ASP A 188 14.68 5.00 0.33
CA ASP A 188 13.57 4.57 1.20
C ASP A 188 13.97 3.80 2.48
N VAL A 189 15.19 3.95 2.98
CA VAL A 189 15.65 3.28 4.20
C VAL A 189 15.65 4.26 5.37
N GLY A 190 14.80 3.99 6.35
CA GLY A 190 14.67 4.79 7.56
C GLY A 190 13.43 4.41 8.38
N TRP A 191 13.51 4.63 9.70
CA TRP A 191 12.37 4.43 10.60
C TRP A 191 11.15 5.23 10.17
N THR A 192 11.34 6.45 9.65
CA THR A 192 10.26 7.30 9.14
C THR A 192 9.52 6.66 7.97
N SER A 193 10.24 6.14 6.97
CA SER A 193 9.62 5.44 5.82
C SER A 193 8.87 4.18 6.28
N THR A 194 9.46 3.44 7.22
CA THR A 194 8.82 2.27 7.85
C THR A 194 7.47 2.63 8.48
N TRP A 195 7.44 3.66 9.33
CA TRP A 195 6.21 4.10 10.01
C TRP A 195 5.16 4.66 9.06
N VAL A 196 5.55 5.42 8.03
CA VAL A 196 4.63 5.92 7.01
C VAL A 196 3.93 4.76 6.29
N LYS A 197 4.67 3.70 5.95
CA LYS A 197 4.12 2.50 5.30
C LYS A 197 3.17 1.71 6.22
N ILE A 198 3.50 1.60 7.51
CA ILE A 198 2.64 0.94 8.51
C ILE A 198 1.34 1.72 8.74
N VAL A 199 1.41 3.05 8.84
CA VAL A 199 0.21 3.88 8.96
C VAL A 199 -0.66 3.78 7.71
N ASN A 200 -0.04 3.73 6.52
CA ASN A 200 -0.77 3.50 5.27
C ASN A 200 -1.49 2.14 5.26
N GLU A 201 -0.84 1.08 5.76
CA GLU A 201 -1.46 -0.25 5.92
C GLU A 201 -2.73 -0.18 6.79
N TRP A 202 -2.66 0.53 7.92
CA TRP A 202 -3.79 0.68 8.83
C TRP A 202 -4.94 1.47 8.20
N PHE A 203 -4.62 2.55 7.51
CA PHE A 203 -5.61 3.37 6.84
C PHE A 203 -6.31 2.60 5.72
N ALA A 204 -5.54 1.85 4.93
CA ALA A 204 -6.05 0.98 3.87
C ALA A 204 -7.01 -0.09 4.43
N ALA A 205 -6.62 -0.78 5.51
CA ALA A 205 -7.48 -1.75 6.20
C ALA A 205 -8.74 -1.10 6.78
N GLY A 206 -8.61 0.10 7.37
CA GLY A 206 -9.71 0.88 7.92
C GLY A 206 -10.75 1.27 6.87
N ILE A 207 -10.30 1.78 5.71
CA ILE A 207 -11.17 2.13 4.58
C ILE A 207 -11.90 0.89 4.07
N TYR A 208 -11.20 -0.22 3.84
CA TYR A 208 -11.83 -1.44 3.36
C TYR A 208 -12.91 -1.93 4.34
N ARG A 209 -12.62 -1.91 5.64
CA ARG A 209 -13.58 -2.30 6.69
C ARG A 209 -14.80 -1.38 6.72
N LYS A 210 -14.63 -0.07 6.47
CA LYS A 210 -15.75 0.89 6.38
C LYS A 210 -16.57 0.64 5.12
N LEU A 211 -15.93 0.48 3.97
CA LEU A 211 -16.57 0.22 2.68
C LEU A 211 -17.46 -1.03 2.76
N LYS A 212 -16.93 -2.14 3.30
CA LYS A 212 -17.68 -3.40 3.48
C LYS A 212 -18.79 -3.36 4.52
N ARG A 213 -18.80 -2.39 5.45
CA ARG A 213 -19.90 -2.22 6.40
C ARG A 213 -21.08 -1.42 5.83
N VAL A 214 -20.82 -0.60 4.80
CA VAL A 214 -21.82 0.29 4.18
C VAL A 214 -22.51 -0.36 2.97
N THR A 215 -21.88 -1.36 2.36
CA THR A 215 -22.46 -2.21 1.29
C THR A 215 -23.12 -3.45 1.83
#